data_AF-A0A7Y4T150-F1
#
_entry.id   AF-A0A7Y4T150-F1
#
_cell.length_a   1.000
_cell.length_b   1.000
_cell.length_c   1.000
_cell.angle_alpha   90.00
_cell.angle_beta   90.00
_cell.angle_gamma   90.00
#
_symmetry.space_group_name_H-M   'P 1'
#
loop_
_entity.id
_entity.type
_entity.pdbx_description
1 polymer ?
#
loop_
_entity_poly.entity_id
_entity_poly.type
_entity_poly.pdbx_seq_one_letter_code
_entity_poly.pdbx_strand_id
1 'polypeptide(L)'
;MRLLVFWVSNLTLIIAFGQAKIVRDKIFINNERFTPIVLNYGVSIRHEGTNSYFVSPSMTYCTYPKDSNCKDASECYENLKRDFTLISSLGYNTIRVFDFAYGFIQRGDKIEGPATLDISYYYGPLKLQYFKEPFEDHFQLLDKIVIAAREAGLKIILLSGGKGVHLFPTSEDYNIYLQFLARRYSEDTTIIAYDLANEPSYFHTIKDKREVKAIIKQWCASIRNNTNNQLITIGLTDANTTFDWDPELLNVDFLSFHLYPEDDGSLEAYMKQLKWISTTIQKPWMIGETGFASSQFGKHKLKNGSEKEQAEFFKTTLKACRDCGSLGYSWWQYHDVNWSPDYGIMDSLHNLKLVANESRNCKSYVPVSSQCQILETRVAKTRSFKKSYSAVIVDRDNSPIANAVVRASLSRGKFIFEHTDAQGRFEFKSDKKIKILRVTAPGYNTRRVKTFFAGEKITLKRIKDELKYEKSFIEKNRIKYCELLIEREKDECIINCINDPSCIKECKDIAKQKEKRCSDKLLPARI
;
A
#
# COMPACT_ATOMS: atom_id res chain seq x y z
N MET A 1 0.83 32.18 -59.39
CA MET A 1 0.80 30.88 -58.67
C MET A 1 1.85 30.90 -57.56
N ARG A 2 1.43 31.03 -56.30
CA ARG A 2 2.32 30.88 -55.13
C ARG A 2 2.19 29.43 -54.64
N LEU A 3 3.27 28.66 -54.75
CA LEU A 3 3.35 27.31 -54.16
C LEU A 3 3.41 27.44 -52.63
N LEU A 4 2.39 26.94 -51.94
CA LEU A 4 2.47 26.61 -50.52
C LEU A 4 3.17 25.25 -50.38
N VAL A 5 4.39 25.25 -49.84
CA VAL A 5 5.09 24.04 -49.42
C VAL A 5 4.59 23.69 -48.02
N PHE A 6 3.71 22.69 -47.92
CA PHE A 6 3.34 22.09 -46.64
C PHE A 6 4.49 21.19 -46.17
N TRP A 7 5.18 21.63 -45.12
CA TRP A 7 6.02 20.75 -44.31
C TRP A 7 5.13 19.75 -43.56
N VAL A 8 5.03 18.53 -44.08
CA VAL A 8 4.51 17.40 -43.32
C VAL A 8 5.66 16.91 -42.44
N SER A 9 5.67 17.36 -41.19
CA SER A 9 6.54 16.77 -40.18
C SER A 9 6.17 15.30 -40.01
N ASN A 10 7.13 14.41 -40.30
CA ASN A 10 7.05 12.99 -39.98
C ASN A 10 6.87 12.85 -38.46
N LEU A 11 5.61 12.77 -38.02
CA LEU A 11 5.26 12.40 -36.67
C LEU A 11 5.54 10.90 -36.56
N THR A 12 6.75 10.53 -36.18
CA THR A 12 7.05 9.16 -35.77
C THR A 12 6.22 8.93 -34.51
N LEU A 13 5.05 8.32 -34.68
CA LEU A 13 4.25 7.82 -33.58
C LEU A 13 5.07 6.71 -32.94
N ILE A 14 5.90 7.06 -31.95
CA ILE A 14 6.54 6.08 -31.08
C ILE A 14 5.40 5.45 -30.31
N ILE A 15 4.89 4.33 -30.82
CA ILE A 15 3.98 3.47 -30.09
C ILE A 15 4.82 2.91 -28.95
N ALA A 16 4.70 3.51 -27.77
CA ALA A 16 5.23 2.94 -26.54
C ALA A 16 4.46 1.64 -26.27
N PHE A 17 4.97 0.53 -26.82
CA PHE A 17 4.54 -0.80 -26.45
C PHE A 17 4.98 -1.05 -25.00
N GLY A 18 4.09 -1.56 -24.16
CA GLY A 18 4.42 -2.01 -22.80
C GLY A 18 3.85 -1.18 -21.63
N GLN A 19 3.29 0.00 -21.89
CA GLN A 19 2.88 0.90 -20.81
C GLN A 19 1.52 0.52 -20.19
N ALA A 20 1.49 0.39 -18.85
CA ALA A 20 0.30 0.50 -18.04
C ALA A 20 -0.01 1.98 -17.77
N LYS A 21 -1.24 2.41 -18.09
CA LYS A 21 -1.68 3.80 -17.90
C LYS A 21 -3.14 3.87 -17.47
N ILE A 22 -3.52 4.98 -16.83
CA ILE A 22 -4.92 5.28 -16.52
C ILE A 22 -5.43 6.35 -17.47
N VAL A 23 -6.54 6.06 -18.15
CA VAL A 23 -7.23 7.00 -19.04
C VAL A 23 -8.71 7.01 -18.69
N ARG A 24 -9.22 8.15 -18.19
CA ARG A 24 -10.63 8.31 -17.77
C ARG A 24 -11.07 7.19 -16.81
N ASP A 25 -10.31 7.04 -15.71
CA ASP A 25 -10.58 6.08 -14.64
C ASP A 25 -10.66 4.63 -15.12
N LYS A 26 -9.82 4.27 -16.08
CA LYS A 26 -9.68 2.91 -16.60
C LYS A 26 -8.22 2.61 -16.82
N ILE A 27 -7.79 1.41 -16.41
CA ILE A 27 -6.44 0.93 -16.68
C ILE A 27 -6.39 0.43 -18.12
N PHE A 28 -5.30 0.75 -18.79
CA PHE A 28 -4.94 0.21 -20.10
C PHE A 28 -3.53 -0.38 -20.01
N ILE A 29 -3.34 -1.57 -20.57
CA ILE A 29 -2.04 -2.20 -20.77
C ILE A 29 -1.91 -2.45 -22.27
N ASN A 30 -0.84 -1.97 -22.90
CA ASN A 30 -0.66 -2.08 -24.36
C ASN A 30 -1.85 -1.51 -25.16
N ASN A 31 -2.48 -0.44 -24.65
CA ASN A 31 -3.71 0.18 -25.19
C ASN A 31 -4.96 -0.69 -25.15
N GLU A 32 -4.92 -1.88 -24.54
CA GLU A 32 -6.09 -2.68 -24.26
C GLU A 32 -6.63 -2.36 -22.88
N ARG A 33 -7.96 -2.22 -22.77
CA ARG A 33 -8.59 -1.99 -21.47
C ARG A 33 -8.32 -3.19 -20.58
N PHE A 34 -7.80 -2.93 -19.40
CA PHE A 34 -7.53 -3.93 -18.39
C PHE A 34 -8.31 -3.61 -17.12
N THR A 35 -8.79 -4.63 -16.43
CA THR A 35 -9.42 -4.47 -15.12
C THR A 35 -8.86 -5.52 -14.18
N PRO A 36 -8.04 -5.13 -13.19
CA PRO A 36 -7.42 -6.08 -12.29
C PRO A 36 -8.48 -6.72 -11.37
N ILE A 37 -8.60 -8.04 -11.49
CA ILE A 37 -9.26 -8.91 -10.52
C ILE A 37 -8.14 -9.63 -9.80
N VAL A 38 -7.87 -9.16 -8.59
CA VAL A 38 -6.62 -9.41 -7.88
C VAL A 38 -6.86 -10.43 -6.77
N LEU A 39 -5.91 -11.34 -6.60
CA LEU A 39 -5.79 -12.15 -5.40
C LEU A 39 -4.49 -11.79 -4.68
N ASN A 40 -4.58 -11.48 -3.39
CA ASN A 40 -3.39 -11.30 -2.57
C ASN A 40 -2.71 -12.65 -2.35
N TYR A 41 -1.43 -12.71 -2.69
CA TYR A 41 -0.61 -13.91 -2.63
C TYR A 41 0.71 -13.59 -1.94
N GLY A 42 0.99 -14.30 -0.85
CA GLY A 42 2.19 -14.11 -0.05
C GLY A 42 3.32 -14.95 -0.60
N VAL A 43 4.50 -14.38 -0.67
CA VAL A 43 5.73 -15.07 -1.09
C VAL A 43 6.73 -14.99 0.05
N SER A 44 7.40 -16.10 0.35
CA SER A 44 8.50 -16.13 1.32
C SER A 44 9.83 -16.34 0.61
N ILE A 45 10.87 -15.67 1.11
CA ILE A 45 12.27 -15.97 0.75
C ILE A 45 12.77 -17.05 1.70
N ARG A 46 13.22 -18.18 1.14
CA ARG A 46 13.83 -19.28 1.87
C ARG A 46 15.32 -19.35 1.55
N HIS A 47 16.05 -20.09 2.37
CA HIS A 47 17.47 -20.32 2.12
C HIS A 47 17.87 -21.78 2.38
N GLU A 48 18.89 -22.22 1.68
CA GLU A 48 19.56 -23.51 1.88
C GLU A 48 21.05 -23.25 2.14
N GLY A 49 21.54 -23.65 3.31
CA GLY A 49 22.90 -23.29 3.73
C GLY A 49 23.09 -21.78 3.97
N THR A 50 24.31 -21.28 3.75
CA THR A 50 24.69 -19.91 4.12
C THR A 50 24.34 -18.86 3.08
N ASN A 51 24.35 -19.19 1.78
CA ASN A 51 24.28 -18.22 0.68
C ASN A 51 23.35 -18.65 -0.50
N SER A 52 22.52 -19.68 -0.35
CA SER A 52 21.53 -20.03 -1.37
C SER A 52 20.16 -19.54 -0.93
N TYR A 53 19.51 -18.70 -1.74
CA TYR A 53 18.17 -18.18 -1.48
C TYR A 53 17.21 -18.57 -2.62
N PHE A 54 15.95 -18.80 -2.30
CA PHE A 54 14.92 -19.14 -3.29
C PHE A 54 13.54 -18.68 -2.82
N VAL A 55 12.61 -18.54 -3.77
CA VAL A 55 11.22 -18.14 -3.49
C VAL A 55 10.33 -19.35 -3.24
N SER A 56 9.27 -19.14 -2.46
CA SER A 56 8.26 -20.15 -2.16
C SER A 56 6.90 -19.49 -1.90
N PRO A 57 5.77 -20.25 -1.98
CA PRO A 57 4.52 -19.81 -1.38
C PRO A 57 4.72 -19.38 0.08
N SER A 58 3.92 -18.44 0.58
CA SER A 58 4.05 -17.96 1.97
C SER A 58 4.08 -19.13 2.95
N MET A 59 5.07 -19.13 3.83
CA MET A 59 5.19 -20.11 4.91
C MET A 59 3.99 -20.05 5.87
N THR A 60 3.23 -18.96 5.84
CA THR A 60 2.06 -18.76 6.68
C THR A 60 0.82 -19.54 6.21
N TYR A 61 0.86 -20.06 4.98
CA TYR A 61 -0.18 -20.94 4.43
C TYR A 61 -0.16 -22.35 5.06
N CYS A 62 0.92 -22.69 5.78
CA CYS A 62 1.02 -23.97 6.47
C CYS A 62 0.51 -23.85 7.91
N THR A 63 -0.41 -24.73 8.33
CA THR A 63 -0.88 -24.79 9.73
C THR A 63 0.27 -25.09 10.70
N TYR A 64 1.24 -25.89 10.24
CA TYR A 64 2.47 -26.20 10.95
C TYR A 64 3.67 -25.92 10.04
N PRO A 65 4.58 -24.99 10.42
CA PRO A 65 5.74 -24.66 9.59
C PRO A 65 6.68 -25.84 9.27
N LYS A 66 6.64 -26.90 10.10
CA LYS A 66 7.39 -28.14 9.89
C LYS A 66 6.86 -28.97 8.72
N ASP A 67 5.61 -28.75 8.34
CA ASP A 67 4.94 -29.44 7.24
C ASP A 67 4.94 -28.57 5.98
N SER A 68 5.97 -27.72 5.80
CA SER A 68 5.98 -26.74 4.72
C SER A 68 5.70 -27.38 3.37
N ASN A 69 4.99 -26.67 2.51
CA ASN A 69 4.50 -27.17 1.23
C ASN A 69 5.59 -27.70 0.29
N CYS A 70 6.88 -27.45 0.53
CA CYS A 70 7.98 -27.87 -0.34
C CYS A 70 9.30 -28.12 0.42
N LYS A 71 10.11 -29.07 -0.07
CA LYS A 71 11.34 -29.56 0.56
C LYS A 71 12.61 -28.85 0.07
N ASP A 72 12.65 -28.46 -1.19
CA ASP A 72 13.81 -27.85 -1.84
C ASP A 72 13.40 -26.68 -2.77
N ALA A 73 14.39 -25.97 -3.31
CA ALA A 73 14.17 -24.81 -4.17
C ALA A 73 13.34 -25.13 -5.42
N SER A 74 13.49 -26.34 -5.99
CA SER A 74 12.78 -26.76 -7.18
C SER A 74 11.30 -27.02 -6.87
N GLU A 75 11.01 -27.82 -5.84
CA GLU A 75 9.65 -28.11 -5.41
C GLU A 75 8.90 -26.83 -4.98
N CYS A 76 9.59 -25.91 -4.30
CA CYS A 76 8.99 -24.63 -3.89
C CYS A 76 8.59 -23.76 -5.08
N TYR A 77 9.44 -23.69 -6.09
CA TYR A 77 9.15 -22.93 -7.29
C TYR A 77 8.02 -23.57 -8.10
N GLU A 78 8.00 -24.90 -8.22
CA GLU A 78 6.91 -25.62 -8.91
C GLU A 78 5.56 -25.49 -8.18
N ASN A 79 5.55 -25.48 -6.85
CA ASN A 79 4.32 -25.21 -6.10
C ASN A 79 3.82 -23.77 -6.30
N LEU A 80 4.72 -22.79 -6.31
CA LEU A 80 4.37 -21.40 -6.62
C LEU A 80 3.76 -21.29 -8.03
N LYS A 81 4.34 -21.96 -9.03
CA LYS A 81 3.79 -22.02 -10.39
C LYS A 81 2.42 -22.70 -10.45
N ARG A 82 2.22 -23.78 -9.68
CA ARG A 82 0.94 -24.47 -9.57
C ARG A 82 -0.13 -23.56 -8.99
N ASP A 83 0.20 -22.83 -7.92
CA ASP A 83 -0.70 -21.87 -7.30
C ASP A 83 -1.09 -20.76 -8.29
N PHE A 84 -0.13 -20.20 -9.02
CA PHE A 84 -0.40 -19.16 -10.02
C PHE A 84 -1.28 -19.67 -11.18
N THR A 85 -1.04 -20.89 -11.64
CA THR A 85 -1.87 -21.54 -12.66
C THR A 85 -3.30 -21.74 -12.15
N LEU A 86 -3.46 -22.19 -10.90
CA LEU A 86 -4.76 -22.35 -10.26
C LEU A 86 -5.48 -20.99 -10.15
N ILE A 87 -4.82 -19.96 -9.65
CA ILE A 87 -5.36 -18.60 -9.50
C ILE A 87 -5.88 -18.08 -10.85
N SER A 88 -5.09 -18.22 -11.92
CA SER A 88 -5.49 -17.87 -13.29
C SER A 88 -6.71 -18.66 -13.76
N SER A 89 -6.75 -19.97 -13.50
CA SER A 89 -7.88 -20.83 -13.85
C SER A 89 -9.18 -20.50 -13.11
N LEU A 90 -9.07 -19.90 -11.91
CA LEU A 90 -10.20 -19.41 -11.14
C LEU A 90 -10.75 -18.08 -11.65
N GLY A 91 -10.09 -17.42 -12.61
CA GLY A 91 -10.59 -16.19 -13.24
C GLY A 91 -9.98 -14.91 -12.69
N TYR A 92 -9.07 -14.99 -11.73
CA TYR A 92 -8.19 -13.88 -11.40
C TYR A 92 -7.21 -13.65 -12.55
N ASN A 93 -6.88 -12.39 -12.81
CA ASN A 93 -5.94 -12.01 -13.87
C ASN A 93 -4.71 -11.28 -13.33
N THR A 94 -4.68 -11.04 -12.02
CA THR A 94 -3.66 -10.26 -11.33
C THR A 94 -3.41 -10.89 -9.96
N ILE A 95 -2.18 -10.86 -9.49
CA ILE A 95 -1.82 -11.12 -8.09
C ILE A 95 -1.25 -9.86 -7.46
N ARG A 96 -1.58 -9.63 -6.18
CA ARG A 96 -0.85 -8.68 -5.36
C ARG A 96 0.15 -9.47 -4.52
N VAL A 97 1.43 -9.31 -4.83
CA VAL A 97 2.52 -10.02 -4.14
C VAL A 97 2.83 -9.27 -2.85
N PHE A 98 2.67 -9.94 -1.71
CA PHE A 98 3.03 -9.43 -0.37
C PHE A 98 4.05 -10.34 0.32
N ASP A 99 4.55 -9.95 1.49
CA ASP A 99 5.65 -10.59 2.24
C ASP A 99 7.00 -10.66 1.48
N PHE A 100 7.13 -9.90 0.39
CA PHE A 100 8.34 -9.78 -0.43
C PHE A 100 8.87 -8.32 -0.47
N ALA A 101 8.45 -7.50 0.50
CA ALA A 101 8.64 -6.05 0.45
C ALA A 101 9.95 -5.59 1.10
N TYR A 102 10.50 -4.45 0.65
CA TYR A 102 11.63 -3.79 1.31
C TYR A 102 11.18 -3.15 2.63
N GLY A 103 11.90 -3.30 3.76
CA GLY A 103 11.46 -2.70 5.02
C GLY A 103 12.50 -2.74 6.14
N PHE A 104 12.06 -2.88 7.39
CA PHE A 104 12.93 -3.33 8.47
C PHE A 104 12.19 -4.32 9.37
N ILE A 105 12.94 -5.20 10.01
CA ILE A 105 12.41 -6.08 11.05
C ILE A 105 12.59 -5.41 12.41
N GLN A 106 11.49 -5.30 13.15
CA GLN A 106 11.52 -4.88 14.54
C GLN A 106 11.46 -6.11 15.44
N ARG A 107 12.50 -6.35 16.24
CA ARG A 107 12.52 -7.40 17.27
C ARG A 107 12.50 -6.76 18.65
N GLY A 108 11.32 -6.78 19.29
CA GLY A 108 11.08 -6.06 20.54
C GLY A 108 11.31 -4.55 20.35
N ASP A 109 12.14 -3.95 21.19
CA ASP A 109 12.49 -2.53 21.12
C ASP A 109 13.65 -2.21 20.16
N LYS A 110 14.26 -3.23 19.54
CA LYS A 110 15.39 -3.05 18.62
C LYS A 110 14.91 -3.02 17.16
N ILE A 111 15.32 -1.99 16.44
CA ILE A 111 15.21 -1.89 14.99
C ILE A 111 16.50 -2.45 14.41
N GLU A 112 16.44 -3.60 13.75
CA GLU A 112 17.60 -4.28 13.16
C GLU A 112 17.80 -3.83 11.71
N GLY A 113 18.17 -2.55 11.51
CA GLY A 113 18.59 -1.98 10.22
C GLY A 113 17.58 -2.06 9.06
N PRO A 114 17.87 -1.43 7.91
CA PRO A 114 17.07 -1.59 6.68
C PRO A 114 17.34 -2.97 6.07
N ALA A 115 16.31 -3.80 5.86
CA ALA A 115 16.40 -5.14 5.27
C ALA A 115 15.15 -5.43 4.43
N THR A 116 15.26 -6.14 3.30
CA THR A 116 14.04 -6.69 2.68
C THR A 116 13.44 -7.74 3.64
N LEU A 117 12.12 -7.68 3.79
CA LEU A 117 11.41 -8.36 4.86
C LEU A 117 11.28 -9.87 4.56
N ASP A 118 11.45 -10.61 5.65
CA ASP A 118 11.01 -11.99 5.93
C ASP A 118 11.65 -13.17 5.18
N ILE A 119 12.89 -13.49 5.61
CA ILE A 119 13.48 -14.80 5.40
C ILE A 119 12.93 -15.75 6.48
N SER A 120 11.92 -16.53 6.12
CA SER A 120 11.33 -17.54 7.01
C SER A 120 12.00 -18.89 6.82
N TYR A 121 12.55 -19.40 7.92
CA TYR A 121 13.41 -20.58 7.99
C TYR A 121 12.59 -21.90 7.98
N TYR A 122 13.17 -22.99 7.47
CA TYR A 122 12.75 -24.39 7.68
C TYR A 122 13.76 -25.22 8.54
N TYR A 123 13.75 -25.17 9.90
CA TYR A 123 14.77 -25.70 10.91
C TYR A 123 15.96 -24.85 11.54
N GLY A 124 15.80 -23.61 12.06
CA GLY A 124 16.93 -22.78 12.52
C GLY A 124 16.63 -21.28 12.75
N PRO A 125 17.57 -20.48 13.31
CA PRO A 125 17.33 -19.09 13.68
C PRO A 125 17.11 -18.20 12.45
N LEU A 126 16.14 -17.29 12.53
CA LEU A 126 15.91 -16.26 11.50
C LEU A 126 17.21 -15.52 11.16
N LYS A 127 17.73 -15.74 9.95
CA LYS A 127 18.88 -15.01 9.41
C LYS A 127 18.37 -13.79 8.66
N LEU A 128 18.71 -12.61 9.15
CA LEU A 128 18.53 -11.38 8.38
C LEU A 128 19.54 -11.38 7.23
N GLN A 129 19.06 -11.25 6.00
CA GLN A 129 19.90 -10.92 4.86
C GLN A 129 19.69 -9.46 4.53
N TYR A 130 20.80 -8.73 4.50
CA TYR A 130 20.84 -7.36 4.03
C TYR A 130 21.17 -7.39 2.54
N PHE A 131 20.16 -7.22 1.71
CA PHE A 131 20.40 -7.01 0.28
C PHE A 131 20.98 -5.62 0.10
N LYS A 132 22.20 -5.56 -0.42
CA LYS A 132 22.92 -4.31 -0.69
C LYS A 132 22.65 -3.87 -2.12
N GLU A 133 22.66 -2.57 -2.35
CA GLU A 133 22.67 -1.96 -3.68
C GLU A 133 23.72 -2.65 -4.59
N PRO A 134 23.39 -3.02 -5.83
CA PRO A 134 22.17 -2.72 -6.60
C PRO A 134 20.98 -3.67 -6.37
N PHE A 135 20.98 -4.44 -5.28
CA PHE A 135 19.95 -5.40 -4.86
C PHE A 135 19.75 -6.60 -5.81
N GLU A 136 20.80 -6.97 -6.55
CA GLU A 136 20.72 -8.02 -7.58
C GLU A 136 20.22 -9.36 -7.02
N ASP A 137 20.72 -9.81 -5.87
CA ASP A 137 20.27 -11.08 -5.27
C ASP A 137 18.76 -11.07 -4.95
N HIS A 138 18.21 -9.92 -4.54
CA HIS A 138 16.77 -9.79 -4.30
C HIS A 138 15.99 -9.79 -5.61
N PHE A 139 16.51 -9.09 -6.61
CA PHE A 139 15.83 -9.01 -7.89
C PHE A 139 15.86 -10.30 -8.70
N GLN A 140 16.91 -11.13 -8.56
CA GLN A 140 16.92 -12.47 -9.14
C GLN A 140 15.80 -13.36 -8.56
N LEU A 141 15.47 -13.19 -7.27
CA LEU A 141 14.32 -13.85 -6.66
C LEU A 141 13.00 -13.30 -7.20
N LEU A 142 12.89 -11.98 -7.38
CA LEU A 142 11.71 -11.35 -7.97
C LEU A 142 11.52 -11.78 -9.43
N ASP A 143 12.59 -11.95 -10.21
CA ASP A 143 12.52 -12.44 -11.59
C ASP A 143 11.80 -13.80 -11.65
N LYS A 144 12.05 -14.68 -10.68
CA LYS A 144 11.35 -15.98 -10.61
C LYS A 144 9.84 -15.80 -10.43
N ILE A 145 9.42 -14.89 -9.56
CA ILE A 145 8.00 -14.58 -9.35
C ILE A 145 7.38 -14.01 -10.63
N VAL A 146 8.08 -13.05 -11.27
CA VAL A 146 7.64 -12.42 -12.52
C VAL A 146 7.52 -13.45 -13.65
N ILE A 147 8.49 -14.36 -13.80
CA ILE A 147 8.46 -15.44 -14.80
C ILE A 147 7.26 -16.36 -14.54
N ALA A 148 7.08 -16.84 -13.31
CA ALA A 148 5.96 -17.71 -12.97
C ALA A 148 4.60 -17.05 -13.23
N ALA A 149 4.44 -15.76 -12.88
CA ALA A 149 3.20 -15.03 -13.13
C ALA A 149 2.95 -14.87 -14.63
N ARG A 150 3.99 -14.54 -15.41
CA ARG A 150 3.90 -14.42 -16.87
C ARG A 150 3.50 -15.74 -17.53
N GLU A 151 4.10 -16.86 -17.11
CA GLU A 151 3.76 -18.21 -17.59
C GLU A 151 2.29 -18.58 -17.30
N ALA A 152 1.75 -18.13 -16.15
CA ALA A 152 0.35 -18.32 -15.79
C ALA A 152 -0.63 -17.31 -16.43
N GLY A 153 -0.12 -16.33 -17.18
CA GLY A 153 -0.92 -15.25 -17.77
C GLY A 153 -1.42 -14.22 -16.76
N LEU A 154 -0.77 -14.10 -15.60
CA LEU A 154 -1.11 -13.15 -14.54
C LEU A 154 -0.28 -11.86 -14.63
N LYS A 155 -0.88 -10.76 -14.18
CA LYS A 155 -0.19 -9.50 -13.88
C LYS A 155 0.17 -9.40 -12.40
N ILE A 156 1.09 -8.51 -12.06
CA ILE A 156 1.58 -8.28 -10.69
C ILE A 156 1.33 -6.84 -10.27
N ILE A 157 0.68 -6.68 -9.13
CA ILE A 157 0.82 -5.48 -8.27
C ILE A 157 1.82 -5.86 -7.18
N LEU A 158 2.98 -5.20 -7.15
CA LEU A 158 4.05 -5.56 -6.23
C LEU A 158 3.98 -4.65 -5.00
N LEU A 159 3.72 -5.21 -3.81
CA LEU A 159 3.95 -4.50 -2.56
C LEU A 159 5.46 -4.34 -2.37
N SER A 160 6.00 -3.18 -2.72
CA SER A 160 7.43 -2.92 -2.72
C SER A 160 7.94 -2.44 -1.36
N GLY A 161 7.07 -1.86 -0.52
CA GLY A 161 7.43 -1.31 0.78
C GLY A 161 6.69 -1.98 1.94
N GLY A 162 7.46 -2.50 2.89
CA GLY A 162 7.01 -3.15 4.11
C GLY A 162 6.99 -2.20 5.30
N LYS A 163 7.07 -2.79 6.50
CA LYS A 163 7.00 -2.02 7.74
C LYS A 163 8.13 -0.99 7.82
N GLY A 164 7.74 0.25 8.09
CA GLY A 164 8.65 1.30 8.53
C GLY A 164 9.52 1.92 7.44
N VAL A 165 9.24 1.63 6.17
CA VAL A 165 9.90 2.28 5.02
C VAL A 165 9.81 3.80 5.03
N HIS A 166 8.82 4.39 5.71
CA HIS A 166 8.67 5.84 5.83
C HIS A 166 9.62 6.49 6.86
N LEU A 167 10.28 5.71 7.71
CA LEU A 167 11.14 6.26 8.76
C LEU A 167 12.52 6.58 8.20
N PHE A 168 13.07 7.73 8.59
CA PHE A 168 14.49 8.01 8.35
C PHE A 168 15.36 7.07 9.22
N PRO A 169 16.45 6.47 8.70
CA PRO A 169 17.00 6.62 7.34
C PRO A 169 16.42 5.66 6.30
N THR A 170 15.64 4.64 6.71
CA THR A 170 15.07 3.61 5.84
C THR A 170 14.31 4.16 4.63
N SER A 171 13.66 5.32 4.76
CA SER A 171 12.98 6.00 3.64
C SER A 171 13.92 6.42 2.51
N GLU A 172 15.17 6.75 2.82
CA GLU A 172 16.17 7.09 1.81
C GLU A 172 16.76 5.83 1.18
N ASP A 173 17.03 4.78 1.98
CA ASP A 173 17.45 3.48 1.44
C ASP A 173 16.36 2.88 0.52
N TYR A 174 15.09 2.97 0.93
CA TYR A 174 13.94 2.53 0.13
C TYR A 174 13.78 3.36 -1.14
N ASN A 175 14.06 4.67 -1.06
CA ASN A 175 14.08 5.54 -2.23
C ASN A 175 15.15 5.10 -3.26
N ILE A 176 16.29 4.58 -2.82
CA ILE A 176 17.32 4.00 -3.71
C ILE A 176 16.84 2.67 -4.27
N TYR A 177 16.28 1.78 -3.44
CA TYR A 177 15.69 0.52 -3.87
C TYR A 177 14.66 0.70 -5.00
N LEU A 178 13.76 1.68 -4.86
CA LEU A 178 12.76 2.00 -5.88
C LEU A 178 13.37 2.42 -7.22
N GLN A 179 14.53 3.11 -7.22
CA GLN A 179 15.22 3.48 -8.46
C GLN A 179 15.72 2.23 -9.20
N PHE A 180 16.41 1.33 -8.50
CA PHE A 180 16.91 0.09 -9.11
C PHE A 180 15.78 -0.85 -9.53
N LEU A 181 14.72 -0.95 -8.73
CA LEU A 181 13.53 -1.73 -9.07
C LEU A 181 12.89 -1.20 -10.36
N ALA A 182 12.61 0.10 -10.42
CA ALA A 182 12.00 0.74 -11.59
C ALA A 182 12.87 0.62 -12.84
N ARG A 183 14.20 0.71 -12.69
CA ARG A 183 15.15 0.55 -13.79
C ARG A 183 15.20 -0.88 -14.31
N ARG A 184 15.25 -1.88 -13.43
CA ARG A 184 15.32 -3.31 -13.84
C ARG A 184 14.09 -3.72 -14.64
N TYR A 185 12.92 -3.30 -14.20
CA TYR A 185 11.64 -3.73 -14.76
C TYR A 185 11.01 -2.69 -15.70
N SER A 186 11.76 -1.70 -16.20
CA SER A 186 11.20 -0.60 -16.98
C SER A 186 10.39 -1.10 -18.19
N GLU A 187 10.85 -2.15 -18.87
CA GLU A 187 10.20 -2.74 -20.04
C GLU A 187 9.29 -3.94 -19.72
N ASP A 188 9.20 -4.35 -18.45
CA ASP A 188 8.40 -5.51 -18.07
C ASP A 188 6.92 -5.15 -17.91
N THR A 189 6.06 -5.82 -18.67
CA THR A 189 4.60 -5.58 -18.66
C THR A 189 3.82 -6.50 -17.73
N THR A 190 4.52 -7.40 -17.04
CA THR A 190 3.96 -8.34 -16.05
C THR A 190 3.72 -7.59 -14.76
N ILE A 191 4.69 -6.80 -14.29
CA ILE A 191 4.47 -5.86 -13.18
C ILE A 191 3.74 -4.64 -13.74
N ILE A 192 2.52 -4.42 -13.29
CA ILE A 192 1.66 -3.33 -13.77
C ILE A 192 1.61 -2.16 -12.80
N ALA A 193 1.90 -2.40 -11.51
CA ALA A 193 1.95 -1.36 -10.51
C ALA A 193 2.91 -1.69 -9.35
N TYR A 194 3.51 -0.64 -8.78
CA TYR A 194 4.20 -0.70 -7.48
C TYR A 194 3.28 -0.15 -6.38
N ASP A 195 2.95 -0.99 -5.41
CA ASP A 195 2.26 -0.60 -4.18
C ASP A 195 3.30 -0.21 -3.12
N LEU A 196 3.40 1.10 -2.86
CA LEU A 196 4.51 1.68 -2.13
C LEU A 196 4.55 1.30 -0.65
N ALA A 197 3.42 1.02 -0.03
CA ALA A 197 3.32 0.66 1.38
C ALA A 197 1.95 0.07 1.72
N ASN A 198 1.94 -0.95 2.59
CA ASN A 198 0.72 -1.56 3.09
C ASN A 198 0.14 -0.79 4.28
N GLU A 199 -1.09 -0.29 4.16
CA GLU A 199 -1.87 0.34 5.24
C GLU A 199 -1.06 1.23 6.19
N PRO A 200 -0.36 2.24 5.66
CA PRO A 200 0.64 2.93 6.45
C PRO A 200 0.00 3.68 7.63
N SER A 201 -1.28 4.05 7.59
CA SER A 201 -1.98 4.61 8.76
C SER A 201 -2.00 3.68 9.99
N TYR A 202 -1.91 2.36 9.79
CA TYR A 202 -1.89 1.37 10.87
C TYR A 202 -0.47 1.10 11.38
N PHE A 203 0.50 1.00 10.46
CA PHE A 203 1.87 0.63 10.81
C PHE A 203 2.81 1.83 11.04
N HIS A 204 2.44 3.02 10.56
CA HIS A 204 3.32 4.17 10.42
C HIS A 204 2.77 5.38 11.20
N THR A 205 3.49 5.79 12.25
CA THR A 205 3.10 6.96 13.03
C THR A 205 3.73 8.23 12.48
N ILE A 206 3.10 8.83 11.46
CA ILE A 206 3.45 10.18 10.99
C ILE A 206 2.40 11.17 11.49
N LYS A 207 2.86 12.32 12.00
CA LYS A 207 1.96 13.34 12.57
C LYS A 207 1.62 14.46 11.60
N ASP A 208 2.44 14.69 10.57
CA ASP A 208 2.27 15.78 9.60
C ASP A 208 2.05 15.23 8.19
N LYS A 209 0.89 15.55 7.61
CA LYS A 209 0.53 15.19 6.23
C LYS A 209 1.52 15.73 5.19
N ARG A 210 2.19 16.86 5.48
CA ARG A 210 3.15 17.48 4.55
C ARG A 210 4.43 16.66 4.44
N GLU A 211 4.83 16.01 5.53
CA GLU A 211 5.95 15.06 5.54
C GLU A 211 5.62 13.84 4.69
N VAL A 212 4.42 13.24 4.88
CA VAL A 212 3.94 12.14 4.03
C VAL A 212 3.96 12.52 2.55
N LYS A 213 3.42 13.70 2.21
CA LYS A 213 3.42 14.22 0.85
C LYS A 213 4.84 14.32 0.26
N ALA A 214 5.79 14.84 1.03
CA ALA A 214 7.17 14.99 0.59
C ALA A 214 7.86 13.64 0.34
N ILE A 215 7.68 12.68 1.26
CA ILE A 215 8.22 11.32 1.16
C ILE A 215 7.67 10.61 -0.08
N ILE A 216 6.34 10.61 -0.26
CA ILE A 216 5.70 9.93 -1.38
C ILE A 216 6.08 10.56 -2.71
N LYS A 217 6.20 11.89 -2.77
CA LYS A 217 6.68 12.59 -3.95
C LYS A 217 8.10 12.17 -4.33
N GLN A 218 8.99 11.98 -3.35
CA GLN A 218 10.36 11.51 -3.58
C GLN A 218 10.36 10.08 -4.14
N TRP A 219 9.62 9.16 -3.53
CA TRP A 219 9.49 7.77 -4.00
C TRP A 219 8.92 7.68 -5.41
N CYS A 220 7.87 8.45 -5.71
CA CYS A 220 7.28 8.48 -7.04
C CYS A 220 8.24 9.06 -8.08
N ALA A 221 9.02 10.09 -7.72
CA ALA A 221 10.04 10.66 -8.59
C ALA A 221 11.16 9.64 -8.90
N SER A 222 11.61 8.87 -7.91
CA SER A 222 12.57 7.77 -8.10
C SER A 222 12.10 6.75 -9.14
N ILE A 223 10.83 6.36 -9.09
CA ILE A 223 10.26 5.46 -10.09
C ILE A 223 10.16 6.16 -11.45
N ARG A 224 9.55 7.36 -11.50
CA ARG A 224 9.27 8.08 -12.75
C ARG A 224 10.51 8.54 -13.52
N ASN A 225 11.62 8.76 -12.82
CA ASN A 225 12.91 9.04 -13.46
C ASN A 225 13.51 7.83 -14.18
N ASN A 226 13.06 6.61 -13.85
CA ASN A 226 13.59 5.37 -14.41
C ASN A 226 12.57 4.66 -15.33
N THR A 227 11.27 4.87 -15.13
CA THR A 227 10.21 4.26 -15.96
C THR A 227 8.91 5.04 -15.91
N ASN A 228 8.20 5.05 -17.05
CA ASN A 228 6.80 5.49 -17.15
C ASN A 228 5.83 4.33 -17.46
N ASN A 229 6.32 3.10 -17.50
CA ASN A 229 5.55 1.94 -17.97
C ASN A 229 4.72 1.29 -16.87
N GLN A 230 5.10 1.44 -15.59
CA GLN A 230 4.35 0.91 -14.45
C GLN A 230 3.55 2.02 -13.76
N LEU A 231 2.38 1.64 -13.22
CA LEU A 231 1.61 2.48 -12.32
C LEU A 231 2.23 2.48 -10.92
N ILE A 232 1.83 3.43 -10.10
CA ILE A 232 2.24 3.62 -8.72
C ILE A 232 0.97 3.75 -7.89
N THR A 233 0.89 2.99 -6.81
CA THR A 233 -0.23 2.98 -5.87
C THR A 233 0.27 2.90 -4.43
N ILE A 234 -0.65 2.95 -3.48
CA ILE A 234 -0.37 2.78 -2.06
C ILE A 234 -1.62 2.20 -1.38
N GLY A 235 -1.42 1.15 -0.58
CA GLY A 235 -2.45 0.52 0.24
C GLY A 235 -2.91 1.46 1.36
N LEU A 236 -4.16 1.90 1.34
CA LEU A 236 -4.80 2.73 2.36
C LEU A 236 -5.90 1.93 3.05
N THR A 237 -6.26 2.31 4.27
CA THR A 237 -7.35 1.64 4.99
C THR A 237 -8.71 2.18 4.54
N ASP A 238 -9.30 3.07 5.34
CA ASP A 238 -10.61 3.67 5.12
C ASP A 238 -10.51 5.21 5.19
N ALA A 239 -11.64 5.92 5.34
CA ALA A 239 -11.65 7.38 5.48
C ALA A 239 -10.74 7.92 6.60
N ASN A 240 -10.42 7.12 7.64
CA ASN A 240 -9.53 7.52 8.73
C ASN A 240 -8.08 7.72 8.27
N THR A 241 -7.64 7.10 7.16
CA THR A 241 -6.34 7.38 6.54
C THR A 241 -6.19 8.87 6.19
N THR A 242 -7.31 9.58 5.98
CA THR A 242 -7.30 11.01 5.70
C THR A 242 -6.67 11.82 6.83
N PHE A 243 -6.50 11.30 8.06
CA PHE A 243 -5.87 12.07 9.13
C PHE A 243 -4.35 12.23 9.02
N ASP A 244 -3.69 11.33 8.31
CA ASP A 244 -2.22 11.23 8.21
C ASP A 244 -1.78 10.97 6.75
N TRP A 245 -2.22 9.87 6.16
CA TRP A 245 -1.96 9.47 4.78
C TRP A 245 -3.10 9.93 3.85
N ASP A 246 -3.23 11.26 3.75
CA ASP A 246 -4.31 11.94 3.03
C ASP A 246 -4.32 11.58 1.54
N PRO A 247 -5.38 10.88 1.05
CA PRO A 247 -5.44 10.40 -0.33
C PRO A 247 -5.21 11.48 -1.40
N GLU A 248 -5.67 12.71 -1.15
CA GLU A 248 -5.51 13.81 -2.12
C GLU A 248 -4.09 14.36 -2.17
N LEU A 249 -3.28 14.11 -1.13
CA LEU A 249 -1.88 14.56 -1.10
C LEU A 249 -0.88 13.52 -1.63
N LEU A 250 -1.28 12.27 -1.83
CA LEU A 250 -0.37 11.20 -2.29
C LEU A 250 -0.14 11.29 -3.80
N ASN A 251 1.09 11.49 -4.26
CA ASN A 251 1.41 11.65 -5.69
C ASN A 251 1.50 10.31 -6.45
N VAL A 252 0.47 9.47 -6.30
CA VAL A 252 0.34 8.14 -6.92
C VAL A 252 -0.67 8.18 -8.07
N ASP A 253 -0.62 7.22 -9.00
CA ASP A 253 -1.55 7.20 -10.16
C ASP A 253 -2.96 6.75 -9.76
N PHE A 254 -3.05 5.86 -8.77
CA PHE A 254 -4.32 5.44 -8.18
C PHE A 254 -4.16 5.04 -6.72
N LEU A 255 -5.27 5.00 -5.98
CA LEU A 255 -5.33 4.64 -4.57
C LEU A 255 -5.86 3.22 -4.39
N SER A 256 -5.37 2.49 -3.39
CA SER A 256 -5.74 1.10 -3.15
C SER A 256 -6.32 0.95 -1.75
N PHE A 257 -7.65 0.97 -1.58
CA PHE A 257 -8.31 0.97 -0.27
C PHE A 257 -8.56 -0.45 0.27
N HIS A 258 -8.43 -0.61 1.59
CA HIS A 258 -8.51 -1.89 2.28
C HIS A 258 -9.73 -1.86 3.20
N LEU A 259 -10.79 -2.52 2.77
CA LEU A 259 -12.10 -2.47 3.42
C LEU A 259 -12.54 -3.87 3.82
N TYR A 260 -12.98 -4.04 5.07
CA TYR A 260 -13.50 -5.30 5.58
C TYR A 260 -14.88 -5.08 6.21
N PRO A 261 -15.71 -6.12 6.35
CA PRO A 261 -16.94 -6.03 7.11
C PRO A 261 -16.63 -5.78 8.60
N GLU A 262 -17.66 -5.41 9.35
CA GLU A 262 -17.59 -5.45 10.81
C GLU A 262 -17.34 -6.87 11.31
N ASP A 263 -16.94 -7.00 12.58
CA ASP A 263 -16.65 -8.31 13.18
C ASP A 263 -17.84 -9.28 13.07
N ASP A 264 -19.09 -8.79 13.08
CA ASP A 264 -20.31 -9.60 12.92
C ASP A 264 -20.67 -9.96 11.47
N GLY A 265 -19.80 -9.60 10.50
CA GLY A 265 -20.02 -9.84 9.07
C GLY A 265 -20.93 -8.80 8.40
N SER A 266 -21.39 -7.78 9.11
CA SER A 266 -22.25 -6.74 8.54
C SER A 266 -21.56 -5.96 7.42
N LEU A 267 -22.28 -5.80 6.30
CA LEU A 267 -21.89 -4.99 5.14
C LEU A 267 -22.04 -3.48 5.36
N GLU A 268 -22.69 -3.05 6.44
CA GLU A 268 -23.06 -1.64 6.63
C GLU A 268 -21.84 -0.71 6.64
N ALA A 269 -20.82 -1.04 7.46
CA ALA A 269 -19.61 -0.24 7.55
C ALA A 269 -18.83 -0.24 6.22
N TYR A 270 -18.72 -1.40 5.58
CA TYR A 270 -18.10 -1.55 4.26
C TYR A 270 -18.76 -0.60 3.24
N MET A 271 -20.09 -0.64 3.14
CA MET A 271 -20.84 0.18 2.18
C MET A 271 -20.75 1.68 2.51
N LYS A 272 -20.74 2.06 3.80
CA LYS A 272 -20.53 3.46 4.21
C LYS A 272 -19.16 3.98 3.77
N GLN A 273 -18.10 3.18 3.92
CA GLN A 273 -16.77 3.54 3.47
C GLN A 273 -16.67 3.59 1.94
N LEU A 274 -17.23 2.59 1.24
CA LEU A 274 -17.28 2.60 -0.22
C LEU A 274 -18.01 3.84 -0.77
N LYS A 275 -19.10 4.26 -0.10
CA LYS A 275 -19.82 5.49 -0.45
C LYS A 275 -18.92 6.70 -0.31
N TRP A 276 -18.30 6.84 0.86
CA TRP A 276 -17.39 7.95 1.11
C TRP A 276 -16.27 7.99 0.06
N ILE A 277 -15.64 6.85 -0.27
CA ILE A 277 -14.58 6.77 -1.28
C ILE A 277 -15.12 7.26 -2.63
N SER A 278 -16.20 6.63 -3.13
CA SER A 278 -16.76 6.90 -4.45
C SER A 278 -17.27 8.34 -4.65
N THR A 279 -17.67 9.02 -3.57
CA THR A 279 -18.21 10.39 -3.66
C THR A 279 -17.22 11.48 -3.28
N THR A 280 -16.08 11.13 -2.66
CA THR A 280 -15.16 12.11 -2.06
C THR A 280 -13.78 12.08 -2.69
N ILE A 281 -13.29 10.90 -3.07
CA ILE A 281 -11.96 10.72 -3.62
C ILE A 281 -11.98 11.05 -5.11
N GLN A 282 -11.13 11.99 -5.53
CA GLN A 282 -11.08 12.43 -6.92
C GLN A 282 -10.11 11.61 -7.76
N LYS A 283 -9.11 11.01 -7.11
CA LYS A 283 -8.15 10.15 -7.79
C LYS A 283 -8.77 8.81 -8.15
N PRO A 284 -8.33 8.19 -9.26
CA PRO A 284 -8.66 6.81 -9.55
C PRO A 284 -8.35 5.92 -8.34
N TRP A 285 -9.21 4.96 -8.06
CA TRP A 285 -9.07 4.11 -6.89
C TRP A 285 -9.52 2.68 -7.17
N MET A 286 -9.05 1.75 -6.35
CA MET A 286 -9.58 0.39 -6.29
C MET A 286 -9.69 -0.10 -4.85
N ILE A 287 -10.35 -1.24 -4.67
CA ILE A 287 -10.20 -2.04 -3.45
C ILE A 287 -8.96 -2.93 -3.60
N GLY A 288 -7.95 -2.68 -2.76
CA GLY A 288 -6.66 -3.36 -2.69
C GLY A 288 -6.65 -4.60 -1.81
N GLU A 289 -7.49 -4.58 -0.78
CA GLU A 289 -7.75 -5.72 0.09
C GLU A 289 -9.19 -5.68 0.59
N THR A 290 -9.82 -6.84 0.61
CA THR A 290 -11.06 -7.10 1.32
C THR A 290 -11.23 -8.60 1.49
N GLY A 291 -12.01 -9.01 2.47
CA GLY A 291 -12.27 -10.41 2.74
C GLY A 291 -13.43 -10.57 3.69
N PHE A 292 -13.92 -11.80 3.79
CA PHE A 292 -14.92 -12.20 4.78
C PHE A 292 -14.43 -13.48 5.44
N ALA A 293 -14.23 -13.43 6.75
CA ALA A 293 -13.60 -14.52 7.48
C ALA A 293 -14.61 -15.65 7.69
N SER A 294 -14.38 -16.76 7.00
CA SER A 294 -15.14 -17.99 7.13
C SER A 294 -14.23 -19.19 6.96
N SER A 295 -14.13 -20.04 7.99
CA SER A 295 -13.50 -21.35 7.90
C SER A 295 -14.09 -22.28 8.93
N GLN A 296 -14.30 -23.54 8.53
CA GLN A 296 -14.72 -24.61 9.43
C GLN A 296 -13.52 -25.30 10.11
N PHE A 297 -12.31 -25.08 9.60
CA PHE A 297 -11.10 -25.87 9.93
C PHE A 297 -9.95 -25.02 10.50
N GLY A 298 -10.15 -23.70 10.60
CA GLY A 298 -9.15 -22.79 11.15
C GLY A 298 -9.10 -22.73 12.67
N LYS A 299 -7.96 -22.27 13.19
CA LYS A 299 -7.80 -21.94 14.63
C LYS A 299 -8.65 -20.74 15.04
N HIS A 300 -9.01 -19.90 14.06
CA HIS A 300 -9.84 -18.73 14.26
C HIS A 300 -11.30 -19.15 14.04
N LYS A 301 -12.15 -18.90 15.03
CA LYS A 301 -13.59 -19.16 14.90
C LYS A 301 -14.16 -18.39 13.70
N LEU A 302 -15.26 -18.89 13.12
CA LEU A 302 -16.12 -18.14 12.19
C LEU A 302 -16.35 -16.74 12.76
N LYS A 303 -15.58 -15.77 12.29
CA LYS A 303 -15.60 -14.42 12.84
C LYS A 303 -16.79 -13.70 12.25
N ASN A 304 -16.91 -13.75 10.92
CA ASN A 304 -17.95 -13.03 10.19
C ASN A 304 -19.17 -13.90 9.85
N GLY A 305 -18.97 -15.17 9.48
CA GLY A 305 -20.08 -16.05 9.11
C GLY A 305 -19.62 -17.32 8.37
N SER A 306 -20.56 -17.94 7.66
CA SER A 306 -20.38 -19.16 6.85
C SER A 306 -19.69 -18.91 5.50
N GLU A 307 -19.20 -19.97 4.85
CA GLU A 307 -18.61 -19.87 3.49
C GLU A 307 -19.62 -19.42 2.44
N LYS A 308 -20.90 -19.73 2.62
CA LYS A 308 -21.96 -19.22 1.74
C LYS A 308 -22.07 -17.70 1.86
N GLU A 309 -21.99 -17.17 3.08
CA GLU A 309 -21.98 -15.72 3.33
C GLU A 309 -20.68 -15.08 2.82
N GLN A 310 -19.54 -15.76 2.88
CA GLN A 310 -18.29 -15.30 2.25
C GLN A 310 -18.43 -15.16 0.73
N ALA A 311 -19.00 -16.16 0.06
CA ALA A 311 -19.25 -16.12 -1.39
C ALA A 311 -20.25 -15.01 -1.77
N GLU A 312 -21.29 -14.81 -0.97
CA GLU A 312 -22.27 -13.74 -1.19
C GLU A 312 -21.68 -12.35 -0.93
N PHE A 313 -20.84 -12.21 0.10
CA PHE A 313 -20.08 -11.00 0.37
C PHE A 313 -19.22 -10.63 -0.84
N PHE A 314 -18.41 -11.58 -1.34
CA PHE A 314 -17.56 -11.37 -2.52
C PHE A 314 -18.37 -10.85 -3.71
N LYS A 315 -19.49 -11.52 -4.04
CA LYS A 315 -20.37 -11.11 -5.15
C LYS A 315 -20.91 -9.69 -4.96
N THR A 316 -21.40 -9.40 -3.76
CA THR A 316 -22.02 -8.13 -3.42
C THR A 316 -21.04 -6.97 -3.49
N THR A 317 -19.86 -7.11 -2.87
CA THR A 317 -18.85 -6.06 -2.81
C THR A 317 -18.15 -5.87 -4.15
N LEU A 318 -17.87 -6.94 -4.90
CA LEU A 318 -17.35 -6.84 -6.26
C LEU A 318 -18.30 -6.03 -7.15
N LYS A 319 -19.61 -6.36 -7.12
CA LYS A 319 -20.62 -5.62 -7.87
C LYS A 319 -20.67 -4.16 -7.45
N ALA A 320 -20.68 -3.87 -6.15
CA ALA A 320 -20.71 -2.51 -5.64
C ALA A 320 -19.48 -1.70 -6.07
N CYS A 321 -18.28 -2.29 -6.01
CA CYS A 321 -17.05 -1.64 -6.48
C CYS A 321 -17.12 -1.30 -7.97
N ARG A 322 -17.61 -2.23 -8.79
CA ARG A 322 -17.80 -2.03 -10.24
C ARG A 322 -18.73 -0.86 -10.53
N ASP A 323 -19.87 -0.86 -9.85
CA ASP A 323 -20.94 0.09 -10.09
C ASP A 323 -20.58 1.48 -9.56
N CYS A 324 -19.62 1.56 -8.62
CA CYS A 324 -19.12 2.82 -8.06
C CYS A 324 -17.82 3.32 -8.66
N GLY A 325 -17.38 2.73 -9.78
CA GLY A 325 -16.26 3.25 -10.57
C GLY A 325 -14.87 2.82 -10.09
N SER A 326 -14.78 1.77 -9.27
CA SER A 326 -13.49 1.17 -8.89
C SER A 326 -12.72 0.67 -10.12
N LEU A 327 -11.42 0.94 -10.19
CA LEU A 327 -10.53 0.46 -11.25
C LEU A 327 -10.42 -1.07 -11.29
N GLY A 328 -10.60 -1.73 -10.14
CA GLY A 328 -10.49 -3.18 -9.99
C GLY A 328 -10.96 -3.64 -8.62
N TYR A 329 -10.67 -4.89 -8.27
CA TYR A 329 -11.08 -5.49 -7.01
C TYR A 329 -10.09 -6.54 -6.58
N SER A 330 -9.74 -6.55 -5.29
CA SER A 330 -8.71 -7.43 -4.75
C SER A 330 -9.20 -8.16 -3.52
N TRP A 331 -9.06 -9.49 -3.54
CA TRP A 331 -9.42 -10.35 -2.42
C TRP A 331 -8.20 -10.67 -1.57
N TRP A 332 -8.35 -10.52 -0.25
CA TRP A 332 -7.47 -11.06 0.75
C TRP A 332 -8.06 -12.39 1.20
N GLN A 333 -7.48 -13.55 0.90
CA GLN A 333 -6.22 -13.82 0.20
C GLN A 333 -6.26 -15.25 -0.40
N TYR A 334 -5.16 -15.76 -0.96
CA TYR A 334 -5.12 -17.11 -1.55
C TYR A 334 -5.50 -18.23 -0.56
N HIS A 335 -4.92 -18.22 0.63
CA HIS A 335 -5.04 -19.31 1.59
C HIS A 335 -5.26 -18.77 3.00
N ASP A 336 -5.96 -19.54 3.84
CA ASP A 336 -6.06 -19.25 5.27
C ASP A 336 -4.68 -19.24 5.92
N VAL A 337 -4.49 -18.37 6.91
CA VAL A 337 -3.20 -18.19 7.58
C VAL A 337 -3.37 -18.32 9.08
N ASN A 338 -2.32 -18.73 9.77
CA ASN A 338 -2.39 -18.96 11.22
C ASN A 338 -2.49 -17.68 12.08
N TRP A 339 -2.22 -16.50 11.51
CA TRP A 339 -2.07 -15.23 12.24
C TRP A 339 -3.20 -14.20 11.96
N SER A 340 -4.12 -14.50 11.05
CA SER A 340 -5.21 -13.61 10.64
C SER A 340 -6.53 -14.39 10.63
N PRO A 341 -7.70 -13.73 10.64
CA PRO A 341 -8.94 -14.41 10.32
C PRO A 341 -8.89 -15.10 8.96
N ASP A 342 -9.67 -16.17 8.83
CA ASP A 342 -9.63 -17.09 7.70
C ASP A 342 -10.38 -16.55 6.47
N TYR A 343 -9.76 -15.59 5.79
CA TYR A 343 -10.29 -14.96 4.58
C TYR A 343 -9.96 -15.70 3.27
N GLY A 344 -9.14 -16.76 3.34
CA GLY A 344 -8.59 -17.45 2.18
C GLY A 344 -9.67 -17.98 1.24
N ILE A 345 -9.39 -18.00 -0.06
CA ILE A 345 -10.20 -18.77 -1.03
C ILE A 345 -9.91 -20.28 -0.92
N MET A 346 -8.80 -20.63 -0.28
CA MET A 346 -8.41 -21.97 0.11
C MET A 346 -8.36 -22.06 1.64
N ASP A 347 -8.87 -23.16 2.20
CA ASP A 347 -8.83 -23.42 3.64
C ASP A 347 -7.45 -23.90 4.12
N SER A 348 -7.29 -24.07 5.43
CA SER A 348 -6.06 -24.55 6.07
C SER A 348 -5.66 -26.00 5.72
N LEU A 349 -6.53 -26.72 4.99
CA LEU A 349 -6.36 -28.11 4.54
C LEU A 349 -6.19 -28.20 3.02
N HIS A 350 -5.94 -27.07 2.34
CA HIS A 350 -5.79 -26.97 0.89
C HIS A 350 -7.04 -27.26 0.05
N ASN A 351 -8.24 -27.18 0.63
CA ASN A 351 -9.49 -27.28 -0.12
C ASN A 351 -9.96 -25.90 -0.58
N LEU A 352 -10.47 -25.82 -1.81
CA LEU A 352 -11.11 -24.60 -2.31
C LEU A 352 -12.44 -24.37 -1.59
N LYS A 353 -12.62 -23.16 -1.06
CA LYS A 353 -13.89 -22.70 -0.48
C LYS A 353 -14.87 -22.27 -1.56
N LEU A 354 -16.14 -22.11 -1.19
CA LEU A 354 -17.20 -21.70 -2.12
C LEU A 354 -16.88 -20.39 -2.86
N VAL A 355 -16.25 -19.41 -2.20
CA VAL A 355 -15.87 -18.13 -2.79
C VAL A 355 -14.93 -18.27 -4.01
N ALA A 356 -14.11 -19.32 -4.08
CA ALA A 356 -13.19 -19.54 -5.19
C ALA A 356 -13.93 -19.65 -6.54
N ASN A 357 -15.15 -20.21 -6.52
CA ASN A 357 -15.97 -20.36 -7.73
C ASN A 357 -16.58 -19.05 -8.20
N GLU A 358 -16.79 -18.08 -7.32
CA GLU A 358 -17.40 -16.80 -7.67
C GLU A 358 -16.49 -15.94 -8.56
N SER A 359 -15.17 -16.08 -8.37
CA SER A 359 -14.17 -15.36 -9.15
C SER A 359 -14.18 -15.72 -10.65
N ARG A 360 -14.68 -16.91 -11.02
CA ARG A 360 -14.75 -17.36 -12.43
C ARG A 360 -15.70 -16.50 -13.25
N ASN A 361 -16.71 -15.93 -12.60
CA ASN A 361 -17.71 -15.06 -13.21
C ASN A 361 -17.21 -13.61 -13.37
N CYS A 362 -16.00 -13.28 -12.90
CA CYS A 362 -15.46 -11.91 -12.92
C CYS A 362 -14.96 -11.46 -14.30
N LYS A 363 -14.86 -12.35 -15.30
CA LYS A 363 -14.36 -11.99 -16.64
C LYS A 363 -15.19 -10.89 -17.33
N SER A 364 -16.44 -10.69 -16.92
CA SER A 364 -17.32 -9.62 -17.41
C SER A 364 -17.28 -8.35 -16.57
N TYR A 365 -16.31 -8.19 -15.66
CA TYR A 365 -16.19 -6.99 -14.84
C TYR A 365 -15.83 -5.79 -15.73
N VAL A 366 -16.81 -4.90 -15.90
CA VAL A 366 -16.65 -3.63 -16.60
C VAL A 366 -17.20 -2.55 -15.68
N PRO A 367 -16.38 -1.62 -15.15
CA PRO A 367 -16.86 -0.51 -14.33
C PRO A 367 -17.97 0.28 -15.03
N VAL A 368 -19.07 0.55 -14.29
CA VAL A 368 -20.24 1.34 -14.74
C VAL A 368 -20.63 2.34 -13.65
N SER A 369 -19.93 3.47 -13.57
CA SER A 369 -20.11 4.46 -12.50
C SER A 369 -21.51 5.06 -12.39
N SER A 370 -22.29 5.08 -13.49
CA SER A 370 -23.67 5.58 -13.50
C SER A 370 -24.66 4.71 -12.71
N GLN A 371 -24.22 3.55 -12.22
CA GLN A 371 -25.06 2.59 -11.48
C GLN A 371 -24.73 2.53 -9.99
N CYS A 372 -23.92 3.45 -9.46
CA CYS A 372 -23.56 3.46 -8.04
C CYS A 372 -24.79 3.71 -7.15
N GLN A 373 -25.48 2.63 -6.82
CA GLN A 373 -26.58 2.58 -5.87
C GLN A 373 -26.06 1.99 -4.58
N ILE A 374 -25.25 2.76 -3.86
CA ILE A 374 -24.87 2.33 -2.53
C ILE A 374 -26.09 2.53 -1.65
N LEU A 375 -26.59 1.41 -1.11
CA LEU A 375 -27.69 1.38 -0.17
C LEU A 375 -27.52 2.54 0.82
N GLU A 376 -28.52 3.40 0.92
CA GLU A 376 -28.60 4.31 2.05
C GLU A 376 -28.74 3.43 3.28
N THR A 377 -27.61 3.15 3.92
CA THR A 377 -27.54 2.40 5.15
C THR A 377 -28.46 3.09 6.14
N ARG A 378 -29.54 2.40 6.49
CA ARG A 378 -30.60 2.92 7.36
C ARG A 378 -29.95 3.49 8.62
N VAL A 379 -30.38 4.71 8.96
CA VAL A 379 -30.06 5.40 10.20
C VAL A 379 -30.01 4.39 11.35
N ALA A 380 -28.85 4.31 12.02
CA ALA A 380 -28.61 3.41 13.14
C ALA A 380 -29.84 3.33 14.06
N LYS A 381 -30.20 2.11 14.50
CA LYS A 381 -31.29 1.85 15.45
C LYS A 381 -31.30 2.96 16.50
N THR A 382 -32.40 3.70 16.58
CA THR A 382 -32.59 4.85 17.46
C THR A 382 -32.51 4.41 18.93
N ARG A 383 -31.29 4.26 19.44
CA ARG A 383 -31.05 4.23 20.88
C ARG A 383 -31.28 5.64 21.40
N SER A 384 -31.95 5.76 22.54
CA SER A 384 -32.14 7.04 23.23
C SER A 384 -30.80 7.51 23.77
N PHE A 385 -30.10 8.37 23.02
CA PHE A 385 -28.82 8.93 23.45
C PHE A 385 -29.03 10.15 24.34
N LYS A 386 -28.27 10.24 25.45
CA LYS A 386 -28.41 11.35 26.40
C LYS A 386 -27.85 12.69 25.92
N LYS A 387 -26.95 12.69 24.92
CA LYS A 387 -26.28 13.89 24.43
C LYS A 387 -26.13 13.87 22.91
N SER A 388 -26.38 15.02 22.29
CA SER A 388 -26.09 15.30 20.88
C SER A 388 -24.96 16.33 20.79
N TYR A 389 -24.10 16.15 19.79
CA TYR A 389 -22.94 16.97 19.51
C TYR A 389 -22.92 17.29 18.03
N SER A 390 -23.11 18.55 17.65
CA SER A 390 -23.15 18.98 16.26
C SER A 390 -22.25 20.19 16.02
N ALA A 391 -21.71 20.29 14.81
CA ALA A 391 -20.93 21.44 14.35
C ALA A 391 -20.94 21.50 12.82
N VAL A 392 -20.44 22.62 12.29
CA VAL A 392 -20.29 22.84 10.84
C VAL A 392 -18.82 22.97 10.50
N ILE A 393 -18.33 22.17 9.57
CA ILE A 393 -16.97 22.23 9.06
C ILE A 393 -16.94 23.10 7.82
N VAL A 394 -16.09 24.12 7.85
CA VAL A 394 -15.94 25.10 6.77
C VAL A 394 -14.47 25.30 6.41
N ASP A 395 -14.19 25.85 5.23
CA ASP A 395 -12.85 26.33 4.89
C ASP A 395 -12.61 27.77 5.39
N ARG A 396 -11.48 28.37 5.00
CA ARG A 396 -11.11 29.73 5.41
C ARG A 396 -12.05 30.81 4.88
N ASP A 397 -12.73 30.51 3.78
CA ASP A 397 -13.68 31.42 3.11
C ASP A 397 -15.11 31.16 3.63
N ASN A 398 -15.23 30.38 4.71
CA ASN A 398 -16.49 29.98 5.34
C ASN A 398 -17.41 29.15 4.41
N SER A 399 -16.85 28.52 3.37
CA SER A 399 -17.56 27.58 2.52
C SER A 399 -17.68 26.21 3.23
N PRO A 400 -18.85 25.56 3.20
CA PRO A 400 -19.01 24.25 3.83
C PRO A 400 -18.13 23.19 3.16
N ILE A 401 -17.57 22.27 3.96
CA ILE A 401 -16.77 21.15 3.46
C ILE A 401 -17.58 19.87 3.62
N ALA A 402 -18.06 19.33 2.51
CA ALA A 402 -18.75 18.05 2.46
C ALA A 402 -17.80 16.86 2.68
N ASN A 403 -18.34 15.76 3.20
CA ASN A 403 -17.63 14.49 3.42
C ASN A 403 -16.33 14.61 4.24
N ALA A 404 -16.19 15.66 5.04
CA ALA A 404 -15.11 15.80 6.00
C ALA A 404 -15.20 14.68 7.04
N VAL A 405 -14.05 14.13 7.41
CA VAL A 405 -13.94 13.01 8.33
C VAL A 405 -13.85 13.55 9.76
N VAL A 406 -14.78 13.12 10.60
CA VAL A 406 -14.86 13.53 12.00
C VAL A 406 -14.66 12.31 12.88
N ARG A 407 -13.66 12.38 13.77
CA ARG A 407 -13.36 11.33 14.74
C ARG A 407 -13.51 11.87 16.15
N ALA A 408 -14.47 11.35 16.88
CA ALA A 408 -14.70 11.72 18.27
C ALA A 408 -14.12 10.68 19.23
N SER A 409 -13.21 11.11 20.10
CA SER A 409 -12.66 10.26 21.17
C SER A 409 -13.58 10.27 22.40
N LEU A 410 -14.02 9.08 22.78
CA LEU A 410 -14.79 8.79 23.99
C LEU A 410 -13.86 8.44 25.16
N SER A 411 -14.43 8.06 26.31
CA SER A 411 -13.65 7.50 27.42
C SER A 411 -13.09 6.10 27.09
N ARG A 412 -11.93 5.76 27.66
CA ARG A 412 -11.25 4.45 27.53
C ARG A 412 -10.81 4.09 26.10
N GLY A 413 -10.31 5.07 25.34
CA GLY A 413 -9.70 4.83 24.02
C GLY A 413 -10.68 4.53 22.87
N LYS A 414 -11.99 4.43 23.15
CA LYS A 414 -13.00 4.23 22.10
C LYS A 414 -13.18 5.49 21.26
N PHE A 415 -13.48 5.31 19.98
CA PHE A 415 -13.79 6.39 19.05
C PHE A 415 -15.08 6.08 18.29
N ILE A 416 -15.71 7.14 17.79
CA ILE A 416 -16.80 7.07 16.81
C ILE A 416 -16.44 7.96 15.63
N PHE A 417 -16.93 7.58 14.45
CA PHE A 417 -16.66 8.25 13.19
C PHE A 417 -17.94 8.76 12.57
N GLU A 418 -17.87 9.95 11.98
CA GLU A 418 -18.94 10.48 11.14
C GLU A 418 -18.37 11.30 9.98
N HIS A 419 -19.18 11.47 8.95
CA HIS A 419 -18.87 12.33 7.81
C HIS A 419 -19.79 13.55 7.79
N THR A 420 -19.30 14.67 7.28
CA THR A 420 -20.18 15.82 7.07
C THR A 420 -21.08 15.67 5.85
N ASP A 421 -22.28 16.25 5.93
CA ASP A 421 -23.19 16.40 4.79
C ASP A 421 -22.71 17.48 3.80
N ALA A 422 -23.49 17.72 2.74
CA ALA A 422 -23.21 18.74 1.72
C ALA A 422 -23.11 20.18 2.27
N GLN A 423 -23.68 20.44 3.45
CA GLN A 423 -23.61 21.73 4.14
C GLN A 423 -22.49 21.75 5.21
N GLY A 424 -21.61 20.75 5.22
CA GLY A 424 -20.51 20.64 6.16
C GLY A 424 -20.95 20.27 7.58
N ARG A 425 -22.20 19.86 7.79
CA ARG A 425 -22.75 19.56 9.12
C ARG A 425 -22.50 18.11 9.49
N PHE A 426 -22.25 17.86 10.77
CA PHE A 426 -22.26 16.51 11.34
C PHE A 426 -22.98 16.51 12.68
N GLU A 427 -23.47 15.35 13.09
CA GLU A 427 -24.06 15.13 14.41
C GLU A 427 -23.58 13.79 14.98
N PHE A 428 -23.04 13.80 16.21
CA PHE A 428 -22.86 12.59 17.00
C PHE A 428 -23.92 12.49 18.07
N LYS A 429 -24.43 11.28 18.25
CA LYS A 429 -25.26 10.92 19.40
C LYS A 429 -24.47 9.93 20.27
N SER A 430 -24.28 10.27 21.55
CA SER A 430 -23.46 9.46 22.45
C SER A 430 -23.91 9.61 23.90
N ASP A 431 -23.98 8.49 24.62
CA ASP A 431 -24.21 8.49 26.08
C ASP A 431 -22.97 8.88 26.87
N LYS A 432 -21.80 8.87 26.22
CA LYS A 432 -20.51 9.23 26.80
C LYS A 432 -20.10 10.63 26.39
N LYS A 433 -19.45 11.35 27.32
CA LYS A 433 -18.84 12.66 27.03
C LYS A 433 -17.73 12.49 25.99
N ILE A 434 -17.83 13.23 24.89
CA ILE A 434 -16.74 13.38 23.91
C ILE A 434 -15.65 14.25 24.53
N LYS A 435 -14.40 13.77 24.53
CA LYS A 435 -13.26 14.51 25.09
C LYS A 435 -12.53 15.34 24.05
N ILE A 436 -12.39 14.79 22.84
CA ILE A 436 -11.59 15.36 21.77
C ILE A 436 -12.29 15.03 20.46
N LEU A 437 -12.46 16.04 19.60
CA LEU A 437 -12.70 15.82 18.17
C LEU A 437 -11.39 15.97 17.41
N ARG A 438 -11.18 15.09 16.45
CA ARG A 438 -10.26 15.32 15.34
C ARG A 438 -11.12 15.47 14.08
N VAL A 439 -10.89 16.53 13.34
CA VAL A 439 -11.56 16.77 12.05
C VAL A 439 -10.52 16.95 10.96
N THR A 440 -10.83 16.45 9.78
CA THR A 440 -10.04 16.68 8.57
C THR A 440 -10.91 16.48 7.33
N ALA A 441 -10.36 16.77 6.16
CA ALA A 441 -10.95 16.45 4.87
C ALA A 441 -9.81 16.20 3.88
N PRO A 442 -10.04 15.48 2.77
CA PRO A 442 -8.99 15.25 1.79
C PRO A 442 -8.42 16.57 1.23
N GLY A 443 -7.10 16.73 1.31
CA GLY A 443 -6.38 17.96 0.94
C GLY A 443 -6.41 19.06 2.01
N TYR A 444 -6.95 18.81 3.20
CA TYR A 444 -7.00 19.76 4.31
C TYR A 444 -6.15 19.30 5.49
N ASN A 445 -5.76 20.25 6.36
CA ASN A 445 -5.07 19.92 7.59
C ASN A 445 -5.95 19.13 8.57
N THR A 446 -5.32 18.49 9.54
CA THR A 446 -6.01 17.88 10.69
C THR A 446 -6.14 18.92 11.80
N ARG A 447 -7.35 19.13 12.32
CA ARG A 447 -7.60 20.00 13.49
C ARG A 447 -8.11 19.18 14.67
N ARG A 448 -7.53 19.44 15.84
CA ARG A 448 -7.93 18.84 17.12
C ARG A 448 -8.70 19.86 17.95
N VAL A 449 -9.91 19.51 18.38
CA VAL A 449 -10.81 20.38 19.15
C VAL A 449 -11.10 19.70 20.51
N LYS A 450 -10.74 20.35 21.62
CA LYS A 450 -10.89 19.79 22.99
C LYS A 450 -12.20 20.18 23.67
N THR A 451 -12.76 21.31 23.28
CA THR A 451 -14.02 21.86 23.80
C THR A 451 -14.79 22.34 22.59
N PHE A 452 -16.03 21.90 22.44
CA PHE A 452 -16.88 22.42 21.39
C PHE A 452 -18.34 22.44 21.83
N PHE A 453 -19.07 23.42 21.31
CA PHE A 453 -20.48 23.62 21.58
C PHE A 453 -21.31 23.20 20.36
N ALA A 454 -22.57 22.83 20.59
CA ALA A 454 -23.49 22.53 19.51
C ALA A 454 -23.61 23.76 18.58
N GLY A 455 -23.43 23.54 17.27
CA GLY A 455 -23.48 24.59 16.25
C GLY A 455 -22.17 25.37 16.04
N GLU A 456 -21.08 24.99 16.71
CA GLU A 456 -19.78 25.64 16.48
C GLU A 456 -19.28 25.44 15.05
N LYS A 457 -18.62 26.46 14.49
CA LYS A 457 -17.93 26.38 13.19
C LYS A 457 -16.49 25.92 13.39
N ILE A 458 -16.10 24.85 12.71
CA ILE A 458 -14.74 24.32 12.71
C ILE A 458 -14.10 24.59 11.35
N THR A 459 -13.30 25.65 11.28
CA THR A 459 -12.51 25.97 10.09
C THR A 459 -11.34 25.02 9.89
N LEU A 460 -11.23 24.45 8.69
CA LEU A 460 -10.06 23.72 8.18
C LEU A 460 -9.26 24.59 7.19
N LYS A 461 -7.98 24.27 7.03
CA LYS A 461 -7.06 24.95 6.11
C LYS A 461 -6.62 23.95 5.05
N ARG A 462 -6.85 24.26 3.77
CA ARG A 462 -6.26 23.47 2.66
C ARG A 462 -4.74 23.43 2.85
N ILE A 463 -4.17 22.25 2.71
CA ILE A 463 -2.73 22.07 2.58
C ILE A 463 -2.42 22.44 1.14
N LYS A 464 -1.95 23.67 0.92
CA LYS A 464 -1.52 24.12 -0.40
C LYS A 464 -0.24 23.39 -0.80
N ASP A 465 0.13 23.48 -2.07
CA ASP A 465 1.46 23.13 -2.54
C ASP A 465 2.51 24.04 -1.88
N GLU A 466 2.89 23.70 -0.65
CA GLU A 466 4.00 24.31 0.07
C GLU A 466 5.31 23.75 -0.49
N LEU A 467 5.58 24.01 -1.78
CA LEU A 467 6.82 23.59 -2.47
C LEU A 467 8.07 23.92 -1.66
N LYS A 468 8.05 25.03 -0.91
CA LYS A 468 9.12 25.44 0.00
C LYS A 468 9.34 24.44 1.15
N TYR A 469 8.26 23.94 1.77
CA TYR A 469 8.35 22.94 2.84
C TYR A 469 8.90 21.63 2.28
N GLU A 470 8.33 21.14 1.16
CA GLU A 470 8.74 19.88 0.53
C GLU A 470 10.22 19.88 0.16
N LYS A 471 10.69 20.92 -0.54
CA LYS A 471 12.10 21.07 -0.91
C LYS A 471 13.01 21.12 0.32
N SER A 472 12.61 21.86 1.35
CA SER A 472 13.41 21.98 2.58
C SER A 472 13.47 20.66 3.36
N PHE A 473 12.39 19.90 3.39
CA PHE A 473 12.33 18.61 4.06
C PHE A 473 13.22 17.57 3.36
N ILE A 474 13.07 17.42 2.04
CA ILE A 474 13.85 16.49 1.23
C ILE A 474 15.34 16.81 1.31
N GLU A 475 15.71 18.09 1.15
CA GLU A 475 17.12 18.51 1.23
C GLU A 475 17.73 18.22 2.60
N LYS A 476 17.00 18.51 3.69
CA LYS A 476 17.46 18.22 5.05
C LYS A 476 17.69 16.72 5.26
N ASN A 477 16.78 15.87 4.80
CA ASN A 477 16.94 14.43 4.91
C ASN A 477 18.11 13.91 4.06
N ARG A 478 18.28 14.43 2.84
CA ARG A 478 19.39 14.07 1.96
C ARG A 478 20.76 14.38 2.59
N ILE A 479 20.92 15.57 3.19
CA ILE A 479 22.17 15.94 3.90
C ILE A 479 22.40 14.98 5.07
N LYS A 480 21.39 14.79 5.92
CA LYS A 480 21.48 13.89 7.08
C LYS A 480 21.79 12.44 6.68
N TYR A 481 21.25 12.00 5.55
CA TYR A 481 21.50 10.65 5.02
C TYR A 481 22.92 10.51 4.47
N CYS A 482 23.42 11.54 3.79
CA CYS A 482 24.81 11.60 3.33
C CYS A 482 25.79 11.51 4.51
N GLU A 483 25.56 12.27 5.57
CA GLU A 483 26.33 12.20 6.83
C GLU A 483 26.30 10.79 7.42
N LEU A 484 25.12 10.15 7.47
CA LEU A 484 24.97 8.77 7.95
C LEU A 484 25.76 7.75 7.11
N LEU A 485 25.72 7.87 5.77
CA LEU A 485 26.48 6.98 4.88
C LEU A 485 27.98 7.12 5.10
N ILE A 486 28.46 8.35 5.29
CA ILE A 486 29.87 8.61 5.59
C ILE A 486 30.26 8.00 6.93
N GLU A 487 29.41 8.12 7.94
CA GLU A 487 29.64 7.50 9.25
C GLU A 487 29.75 5.98 9.13
N ARG A 488 28.85 5.34 8.37
CA ARG A 488 28.90 3.89 8.09
C ARG A 488 30.18 3.48 7.35
N GLU A 489 30.54 4.20 6.29
CA GLU A 489 31.77 3.94 5.52
C GLU A 489 33.02 4.12 6.40
N LYS A 490 33.01 5.11 7.30
CA LYS A 490 34.09 5.35 8.27
C LYS A 490 34.20 4.20 9.27
N ASP A 491 33.09 3.73 9.82
CA ASP A 491 33.08 2.63 10.78
C ASP A 491 33.56 1.32 10.14
N GLU A 492 33.10 1.00 8.93
CA GLU A 492 33.60 -0.15 8.16
C GLU A 492 35.11 -0.04 7.88
N CYS A 493 35.59 1.15 7.51
CA CYS A 493 37.01 1.43 7.31
C CYS A 493 37.82 1.19 8.60
N ILE A 494 37.34 1.71 9.74
CA ILE A 494 38.01 1.57 11.04
C ILE A 494 38.06 0.10 11.49
N ILE A 495 36.99 -0.66 11.30
CA ILE A 495 36.95 -2.10 11.61
C ILE A 495 38.05 -2.85 10.84
N ASN A 496 38.27 -2.49 9.57
CA ASN A 496 39.29 -3.11 8.73
C ASN A 496 40.73 -2.68 9.07
N CYS A 497 40.93 -1.62 9.85
CA CYS A 497 42.26 -1.15 10.23
C CYS A 497 42.95 -2.02 11.31
N ILE A 498 42.26 -2.99 11.93
CA ILE A 498 42.81 -3.90 12.97
C ILE A 498 43.63 -3.13 14.03
N ASN A 499 43.13 -1.98 14.47
CA ASN A 499 43.76 -1.07 15.44
C ASN A 499 45.01 -0.29 14.98
N ASP A 500 45.36 -0.25 13.69
CA ASP A 500 46.43 0.65 13.18
C ASP A 500 46.01 2.13 13.33
N PRO A 501 46.71 2.93 14.19
CA PRO A 501 46.35 4.33 14.41
C PRO A 501 46.47 5.21 13.17
N SER A 502 47.41 4.89 12.25
CA SER A 502 47.60 5.64 11.01
C SER A 502 46.41 5.40 10.06
N CYS A 503 46.01 4.13 9.89
CA CYS A 503 44.83 3.75 9.11
C CYS A 503 43.55 4.37 9.68
N ILE A 504 43.35 4.31 11.01
CA ILE A 504 42.18 4.91 11.67
C ILE A 504 42.12 6.42 11.45
N LYS A 505 43.28 7.10 11.51
CA LYS A 505 43.37 8.54 11.24
C LYS A 505 42.99 8.84 9.79
N GLU A 506 43.50 8.06 8.85
CA GLU A 506 43.16 8.19 7.43
C GLU A 506 41.66 8.01 7.17
N CYS A 507 41.02 6.98 7.73
CA CYS A 507 39.57 6.77 7.63
C CYS A 507 38.78 8.00 8.14
N LYS A 508 39.19 8.58 9.27
CA LYS A 508 38.57 9.78 9.85
C LYS A 508 38.77 11.02 8.98
N ASP A 509 39.97 11.22 8.43
CA ASP A 509 40.28 12.35 7.56
C ASP A 509 39.49 12.26 6.24
N ILE A 510 39.36 11.06 5.66
CA ILE A 510 38.51 10.80 4.48
C ILE A 510 37.03 11.11 4.79
N ALA A 511 36.52 10.64 5.94
CA ALA A 511 35.14 10.90 6.34
C ALA A 511 34.87 12.40 6.48
N LYS A 512 35.75 13.14 7.17
CA LYS A 512 35.64 14.59 7.32
C LYS A 512 35.67 15.34 5.98
N GLN A 513 36.48 14.88 5.02
CA GLN A 513 36.49 15.45 3.67
C GLN A 513 35.17 15.20 2.92
N LYS A 514 34.56 14.01 3.09
CA LYS A 514 33.26 13.68 2.49
C LYS A 514 32.12 14.46 3.13
N GLU A 515 32.12 14.68 4.45
CA GLU A 515 31.07 15.41 5.19
C GLU A 515 30.92 16.84 4.66
N LYS A 516 32.05 17.50 4.37
CA LYS A 516 32.06 18.84 3.77
C LYS A 516 31.31 18.86 2.43
N ARG A 517 31.41 17.79 1.63
CA ARG A 517 30.72 17.67 0.33
C ARG A 517 29.21 17.46 0.46
N CYS A 518 28.73 16.85 1.55
CA CYS A 518 27.29 16.74 1.81
C CYS A 518 26.63 18.12 1.96
N SER A 519 27.31 19.04 2.65
CA SER A 519 26.81 20.39 2.95
C SER A 519 26.88 21.34 1.76
N ASP A 520 27.89 21.19 0.89
CA ASP A 520 28.12 22.07 -0.26
C ASP A 520 27.13 21.84 -1.42
N LYS A 521 26.12 20.96 -1.27
CA LYS A 521 25.20 20.52 -2.33
C LYS A 521 25.88 19.92 -3.56
N LEU A 522 27.18 19.64 -3.46
CA LEU A 522 28.03 19.07 -4.50
C LEU A 522 28.05 17.55 -4.46
N LEU A 523 27.04 16.92 -3.84
CA LEU A 523 26.87 15.49 -3.98
C LEU A 523 26.74 15.19 -5.47
N PRO A 524 27.66 14.40 -6.07
CA PRO A 524 27.35 13.74 -7.31
C PRO A 524 26.02 13.04 -7.09
N ALA A 525 25.11 13.12 -8.06
CA ALA A 525 24.17 12.03 -8.20
C ALA A 525 25.06 10.77 -8.26
N ARG A 526 25.18 10.00 -7.17
CA ARG A 526 25.74 8.65 -7.28
C ARG A 526 24.82 7.96 -8.27
N ILE A 527 25.38 7.63 -9.44
CA ILE A 527 24.74 7.13 -10.66
C ILE A 527 24.26 5.70 -10.46
#